data_AF-A0A1Z5R5A2-F1
#
_entry.id   AF-A0A1Z5R5A2-F1
#
_cell.length_a   1.000
_cell.length_b   1.000
_cell.length_c   1.000
_cell.angle_alpha   90.00
_cell.angle_beta   90.00
_cell.angle_gamma   90.00
#
_symmetry.space_group_name_H-M   'P 1'
#
loop_
_entity.id
_entity.type
_entity.pdbx_description
1 polymer ?
#
loop_
_entity_poly.entity_id
_entity_poly.type
_entity_poly.pdbx_seq_one_letter_code
_entity_poly.pdbx_strand_id
1 'polypeptide(L)'
;MDHVESLGSEFLTPRSARDKKRKSKKRRKAQPHDGDDVCAICDDGGYVTCCDSGCLRSFHLTEEHGEGSKCPSLGINSEEAKMIIDKKDFICKNCKYKQHQCSSCGLLGSSDLSSGAEVFQCKEYNCGHFYHPKCISKLLYPGDKLRACHFEHMQALPNYISPEMFAQ
;
A
#
# COMPACT_ATOMS: atom_id res chain seq x y z
N MET A 1 -44.03 -51.76 -40.96
CA MET A 1 -45.13 -50.80 -41.11
C MET A 1 -44.88 -49.73 -40.06
N ASP A 2 -44.17 -48.63 -40.29
CA ASP A 2 -43.64 -47.98 -41.50
C ASP A 2 -42.43 -47.15 -41.04
N HIS A 3 -41.21 -47.42 -41.54
CA HIS A 3 -40.45 -46.56 -42.46
C HIS A 3 -40.74 -45.05 -42.43
N VAL A 4 -39.68 -44.28 -42.10
CA VAL A 4 -39.09 -43.10 -42.77
C VAL A 4 -37.90 -42.71 -41.85
N GLU A 5 -36.69 -43.27 -42.01
CA GLU A 5 -35.58 -42.86 -42.89
C GLU A 5 -35.59 -41.36 -43.22
N SER A 6 -34.56 -40.60 -42.85
CA SER A 6 -33.48 -40.11 -43.75
C SER A 6 -33.20 -38.65 -43.31
N LEU A 7 -32.03 -38.01 -43.31
CA LEU A 7 -30.65 -38.21 -43.78
C LEU A 7 -29.77 -37.32 -42.88
N GLY A 8 -28.57 -37.73 -42.46
CA GLY A 8 -27.31 -37.56 -43.21
C GLY A 8 -26.66 -36.21 -42.84
N SER A 9 -25.38 -36.05 -42.53
CA SER A 9 -24.17 -36.82 -42.85
C SER A 9 -23.08 -36.50 -41.81
N GLU A 10 -22.42 -37.49 -41.18
CA GLU A 10 -21.08 -38.03 -41.53
C GLU A 10 -19.92 -37.03 -41.28
N PHE A 11 -18.72 -37.34 -40.75
CA PHE A 11 -17.88 -38.54 -40.80
C PHE A 11 -16.77 -38.48 -39.71
N LEU A 12 -16.55 -39.63 -39.04
CA LEU A 12 -15.29 -40.34 -38.69
C LEU A 12 -13.96 -39.64 -38.25
N THR A 13 -13.52 -40.05 -37.04
CA THR A 13 -12.20 -40.65 -36.64
C THR A 13 -10.95 -39.79 -36.36
N PRO A 14 -9.96 -40.31 -35.57
CA PRO A 14 -9.00 -39.52 -34.79
C PRO A 14 -7.54 -39.54 -35.28
N ARG A 15 -6.74 -38.60 -34.73
CA ARG A 15 -5.27 -38.57 -34.48
C ARG A 15 -4.38 -37.65 -35.35
N SER A 16 -3.51 -36.93 -34.61
CA SER A 16 -2.28 -36.18 -34.98
C SER A 16 -2.53 -34.80 -35.64
N ALA A 17 -1.79 -33.72 -35.36
CA ALA A 17 -0.44 -33.53 -34.84
C ALA A 17 -0.39 -32.23 -34.01
N ARG A 18 0.16 -32.25 -32.79
CA ARG A 18 1.50 -31.73 -32.49
C ARG A 18 1.75 -30.32 -33.08
N ASP A 19 1.39 -29.29 -32.30
CA ASP A 19 2.21 -28.09 -32.24
C ASP A 19 2.47 -27.66 -30.80
N LYS A 20 3.73 -27.84 -30.41
CA LYS A 20 4.30 -27.40 -29.15
C LYS A 20 4.71 -25.94 -29.33
N LYS A 21 4.08 -25.01 -28.62
CA LYS A 21 4.78 -23.79 -28.21
C LYS A 21 4.25 -23.34 -26.85
N ARG A 22 4.83 -23.92 -25.79
CA ARG A 22 6.01 -23.44 -25.06
C ARG A 22 5.57 -22.53 -23.91
N LYS A 23 5.80 -23.06 -22.70
CA LYS A 23 6.36 -22.36 -21.55
C LYS A 23 5.60 -21.09 -21.15
N SER A 24 4.79 -21.12 -20.10
CA SER A 24 5.37 -21.03 -18.76
C SER A 24 4.43 -21.63 -17.69
N LYS A 25 4.71 -22.87 -17.28
CA LYS A 25 4.31 -23.43 -15.99
C LYS A 25 5.18 -22.84 -14.87
N LYS A 26 5.20 -21.52 -14.71
CA LYS A 26 5.84 -20.86 -13.56
C LYS A 26 5.25 -19.45 -13.32
N ARG A 27 3.98 -19.39 -12.90
CA ARG A 27 3.32 -18.23 -12.30
C ARG A 27 2.67 -18.79 -11.03
N ARG A 28 2.93 -18.39 -9.79
CA ARG A 28 3.68 -17.27 -9.19
C ARG A 28 4.29 -17.85 -7.91
N LYS A 29 5.60 -17.73 -7.68
CA LYS A 29 6.14 -18.00 -6.35
C LYS A 29 5.86 -16.73 -5.54
N ALA A 30 4.76 -16.70 -4.78
CA ALA A 30 4.55 -15.71 -3.72
C ALA A 30 5.84 -15.63 -2.88
N GLN A 31 6.37 -14.42 -2.63
CA GLN A 31 6.33 -13.66 -1.37
C GLN A 31 7.10 -12.33 -1.63
N PRO A 32 6.74 -11.16 -1.06
CA PRO A 32 6.75 -10.91 0.40
C PRO A 32 5.39 -10.47 0.99
N HIS A 33 5.16 -11.05 2.18
CA HIS A 33 3.99 -10.95 3.07
C HIS A 33 2.67 -11.49 2.47
N ASP A 34 2.19 -12.61 3.03
CA ASP A 34 0.87 -13.22 2.81
C ASP A 34 -0.24 -12.47 3.58
N GLY A 35 -0.19 -11.14 3.67
CA GLY A 35 -1.19 -10.40 4.42
C GLY A 35 -1.98 -9.43 3.56
N ASP A 36 -2.93 -8.77 4.22
CA ASP A 36 -3.90 -7.84 3.63
C ASP A 36 -3.28 -6.47 3.27
N ASP A 37 -1.95 -6.31 3.34
CA ASP A 37 -1.34 -5.03 2.98
C ASP A 37 -1.56 -4.70 1.50
N VAL A 38 -1.89 -3.42 1.29
CA VAL A 38 -2.09 -2.82 -0.02
C VAL A 38 -0.99 -1.83 -0.33
N CYS A 39 -0.73 -1.65 -1.62
CA CYS A 39 0.21 -0.64 -2.08
C CYS A 39 -0.37 0.75 -1.85
N ALA A 40 0.34 1.61 -1.10
CA ALA A 40 -0.08 2.98 -0.80
C ALA A 40 -0.08 3.96 -2.01
N ILE A 41 0.08 3.44 -3.23
CA ILE A 41 0.02 4.21 -4.48
C ILE A 41 -1.23 3.85 -5.29
N CYS A 42 -1.63 2.57 -5.31
CA CYS A 42 -2.71 2.08 -6.16
C CYS A 42 -3.80 1.32 -5.39
N ASP A 43 -3.67 1.17 -4.07
CA ASP A 43 -4.59 0.47 -3.19
C ASP A 43 -4.84 -1.02 -3.54
N ASP A 44 -4.00 -1.59 -4.40
CA ASP A 44 -3.98 -3.02 -4.74
C ASP A 44 -2.89 -3.77 -3.96
N GLY A 45 -3.16 -5.02 -3.60
CA GLY A 45 -2.23 -5.91 -2.91
C GLY A 45 -1.31 -6.71 -3.84
N GLY A 46 -0.70 -7.76 -3.29
CA GLY A 46 0.19 -8.67 -4.02
C GLY A 46 1.64 -8.56 -3.55
N TYR A 47 2.59 -8.39 -4.47
CA TYR A 47 4.01 -8.25 -4.13
C TYR A 47 4.30 -6.83 -3.65
N VAL A 48 4.04 -6.58 -2.37
CA VAL A 48 4.30 -5.30 -1.72
C VAL A 48 5.33 -5.46 -0.59
N THR A 49 6.07 -4.40 -0.31
CA THR A 49 7.05 -4.36 0.78
C THR A 49 6.71 -3.21 1.72
N CYS A 50 6.57 -3.53 3.01
CA CYS A 50 6.26 -2.58 4.08
C CYS A 50 7.48 -1.72 4.42
N CYS A 51 7.24 -0.46 4.77
CA CYS A 51 8.29 0.46 5.22
C CYS A 51 8.63 0.25 6.71
N ASP A 52 9.90 0.05 7.04
CA ASP A 52 10.36 -0.36 8.38
C ASP A 52 10.45 0.77 9.43
N SER A 53 10.35 2.03 9.01
CA SER A 53 10.53 3.18 9.91
C SER A 53 9.27 3.64 10.66
N GLY A 54 8.10 3.08 10.37
CA GLY A 54 6.87 3.32 11.16
C GLY A 54 5.69 3.96 10.43
N CYS A 55 5.79 4.38 9.16
CA CYS A 55 4.60 4.81 8.42
C CYS A 55 3.65 3.66 8.05
N LEU A 56 4.10 2.41 8.24
CA LEU A 56 3.36 1.17 7.96
C LEU A 56 2.79 1.05 6.53
N ARG A 57 3.21 1.93 5.62
CA ARG A 57 2.79 1.86 4.21
C ARG A 57 3.60 0.81 3.46
N SER A 58 2.91 0.10 2.57
CA SER A 58 3.49 -0.92 1.71
C SER A 58 3.51 -0.46 0.25
N PHE A 59 4.47 -0.96 -0.53
CA PHE A 59 4.69 -0.51 -1.92
C PHE A 59 5.10 -1.65 -2.84
N HIS A 60 4.63 -1.59 -4.10
CA HIS A 60 5.29 -2.31 -5.19
C HIS A 60 6.66 -1.68 -5.46
N LEU A 61 7.73 -2.42 -5.18
CA LEU A 61 9.10 -1.92 -5.39
C LEU A 61 9.42 -1.74 -6.89
N THR A 62 9.03 -2.72 -7.70
CA THR A 62 9.36 -2.82 -9.13
C THR A 62 8.07 -2.71 -9.98
N GLU A 63 8.21 -2.39 -11.26
CA GLU A 63 7.08 -2.37 -12.20
C GLU A 63 6.43 -3.74 -12.37
N GLU A 64 7.24 -4.82 -12.36
CA GLU A 64 6.74 -6.20 -12.45
C GLU A 64 5.82 -6.57 -11.26
N HIS A 65 6.07 -6.01 -10.07
CA HIS A 65 5.21 -6.24 -8.91
C HIS A 65 3.86 -5.52 -9.05
N GLY A 66 3.85 -4.35 -9.70
CA GLY A 66 2.66 -3.50 -9.90
C GLY A 66 1.93 -3.71 -11.23
N GLU A 67 2.40 -4.62 -12.10
CA GLU A 67 1.86 -4.81 -13.45
C GLU A 67 0.36 -5.11 -13.45
N GLY A 68 -0.11 -5.91 -12.47
CA GLY A 68 -1.51 -6.32 -12.36
C GLY A 68 -2.49 -5.17 -12.10
N SER A 69 -2.03 -4.10 -11.45
CA SER A 69 -2.80 -2.91 -11.09
C SER A 69 -2.45 -1.68 -11.95
N LYS A 70 -1.52 -1.82 -12.89
CA LYS A 70 -0.89 -0.69 -13.60
C LYS A 70 -0.32 0.35 -12.63
N CYS A 71 0.15 -0.11 -11.47
CA CYS A 71 0.77 0.75 -10.48
C CYS A 71 2.08 1.33 -11.05
N PRO A 72 2.34 2.64 -10.90
CA PRO A 72 3.62 3.21 -11.31
C PRO A 72 4.79 2.67 -10.48
N SER A 73 4.53 1.99 -9.35
CA SER A 73 5.52 1.40 -8.45
C SER A 73 6.54 2.42 -7.93
N LEU A 74 7.57 1.97 -7.23
CA LEU A 74 8.71 2.81 -6.85
C LEU A 74 9.82 2.85 -7.92
N GLY A 75 9.72 2.04 -8.97
CA GLY A 75 10.70 1.98 -10.05
C GLY A 75 12.09 1.47 -9.61
N ILE A 76 12.16 0.72 -8.52
CA ILE A 76 13.39 0.05 -8.08
C ILE A 76 13.68 -1.08 -9.06
N ASN A 77 14.94 -1.30 -9.40
CA ASN A 77 15.33 -2.42 -10.26
C ASN A 77 15.21 -3.76 -9.52
N SER A 78 15.06 -4.87 -10.24
CA SER A 78 14.80 -6.19 -9.64
C SER A 78 15.96 -6.70 -8.77
N GLU A 79 17.21 -6.36 -9.07
CA GLU A 79 18.37 -6.73 -8.25
C GLU A 79 18.35 -6.02 -6.89
N GLU A 80 18.17 -4.71 -6.89
CA GLU A 80 18.08 -3.88 -5.69
C GLU A 80 16.85 -4.24 -4.86
N ALA A 81 15.70 -4.47 -5.50
CA ALA A 81 14.49 -4.90 -4.82
C ALA A 81 14.68 -6.23 -4.09
N LYS A 82 15.39 -7.20 -4.68
CA LYS A 82 15.73 -8.46 -4.00
C LYS A 82 16.59 -8.21 -2.77
N MET A 83 17.61 -7.36 -2.88
CA MET A 83 18.48 -7.03 -1.75
C MET A 83 17.70 -6.38 -0.60
N ILE A 84 16.79 -5.45 -0.90
CA ILE A 84 15.90 -4.81 0.07
C ILE A 84 14.99 -5.85 0.76
N ILE A 85 14.38 -6.74 -0.04
CA ILE A 85 13.48 -7.78 0.48
C ILE A 85 14.25 -8.78 1.37
N ASP A 86 15.44 -9.20 0.94
CA ASP A 86 16.28 -10.16 1.67
C ASP A 86 16.78 -9.58 2.99
N LYS A 87 17.13 -8.29 3.01
CA LYS A 87 17.62 -7.59 4.21
C LYS A 87 16.51 -7.09 5.13
N LYS A 88 15.29 -6.90 4.62
CA LYS A 88 14.17 -6.28 5.34
C LYS A 88 14.56 -4.92 5.94
N ASP A 89 15.09 -4.04 5.08
CA ASP A 89 15.57 -2.71 5.44
C ASP A 89 14.95 -1.61 4.55
N PHE A 90 13.70 -1.80 4.13
CA PHE A 90 13.04 -0.88 3.22
C PHE A 90 12.55 0.38 3.96
N ILE A 91 13.06 1.54 3.55
CA ILE A 91 12.58 2.84 4.01
C ILE A 91 12.07 3.65 2.81
N CYS A 92 10.78 4.00 2.81
CA CYS A 92 10.19 4.82 1.75
C CYS A 92 10.75 6.25 1.76
N LYS A 93 10.68 6.96 0.61
CA LYS A 93 11.21 8.32 0.47
C LYS A 93 10.62 9.30 1.50
N ASN A 94 9.32 9.18 1.79
CA ASN A 94 8.66 10.03 2.77
C ASN A 94 9.27 9.88 4.17
N CYS A 95 9.53 8.65 4.61
CA CYS A 95 10.20 8.42 5.89
C CYS A 95 11.67 8.85 5.86
N LYS A 96 12.38 8.58 4.76
CA LYS A 96 13.78 8.99 4.57
C LYS A 96 13.95 10.51 4.68
N TYR A 97 13.03 11.27 4.11
CA TYR A 97 13.06 12.73 4.10
C TYR A 97 12.17 13.36 5.18
N LYS A 98 11.54 12.54 6.04
CA LYS A 98 10.60 12.99 7.08
C LYS A 98 9.46 13.88 6.53
N GLN A 99 8.97 13.59 5.33
CA GLN A 99 7.84 14.29 4.71
C GLN A 99 6.65 13.34 4.61
N HIS A 100 5.66 13.50 5.50
CA HIS A 100 4.54 12.57 5.62
C HIS A 100 3.22 13.21 5.24
N GLN A 101 2.34 12.41 4.64
CA GLN A 101 1.01 12.85 4.25
C GLN A 101 0.09 12.86 5.47
N CYS A 102 -0.64 13.95 5.66
CA CYS A 102 -1.70 13.98 6.65
C CYS A 102 -2.89 13.13 6.20
N SER A 103 -3.28 12.13 7.00
CA SER A 103 -4.38 11.22 6.67
C SER A 103 -5.75 11.89 6.62
N SER A 104 -5.89 13.11 7.17
CA SER A 104 -7.15 13.86 7.14
C SER A 104 -7.29 14.76 5.92
N CYS A 105 -6.22 15.43 5.47
CA CYS A 105 -6.30 16.41 4.37
C CYS A 105 -5.52 16.02 3.11
N GLY A 106 -4.71 14.96 3.16
CA GLY A 106 -3.91 14.50 2.03
C GLY A 106 -2.69 15.37 1.69
N LEU A 107 -2.46 16.48 2.40
CA LEU A 107 -1.29 17.35 2.18
C LEU A 107 -0.06 16.80 2.91
N LEU A 108 1.12 17.00 2.34
CA LEU A 108 2.40 16.68 2.98
C LEU A 108 2.76 17.73 4.02
N GLY A 109 3.40 17.29 5.10
CA GLY A 109 4.12 18.15 6.03
C GLY A 109 5.37 17.46 6.56
N SER A 110 6.28 18.27 7.11
CA SER A 110 7.46 17.77 7.80
C SER A 110 7.10 17.06 9.10
N SER A 111 7.66 15.89 9.33
CA SER A 111 7.63 15.19 10.62
C SER A 111 8.97 15.33 11.35
N ASP A 112 9.83 16.27 10.94
CA ASP A 112 11.12 16.47 11.57
C ASP A 112 11.04 17.35 12.82
N LEU A 113 11.20 16.71 13.98
CA LEU A 113 11.20 17.40 15.28
C LEU A 113 12.34 18.40 15.42
N SER A 114 13.48 18.23 14.73
CA SER A 114 14.61 19.18 14.83
C SER A 114 14.41 20.47 14.05
N SER A 115 13.48 20.50 13.10
CA SER A 115 13.26 21.65 12.20
C SER A 115 11.86 22.26 12.34
N GLY A 116 11.08 21.79 13.32
CA GLY A 116 9.67 22.13 13.48
C GLY A 116 8.79 21.17 12.68
N ALA A 117 8.14 20.24 13.37
CA ALA A 117 7.23 19.30 12.74
C ALA A 117 5.88 19.98 12.41
N GLU A 118 5.41 19.78 11.20
CA GLU A 118 4.10 20.18 10.70
C GLU A 118 3.07 19.04 10.82
N VAL A 119 3.53 17.77 10.79
CA VAL A 119 2.71 16.58 11.01
C VAL A 119 3.29 15.68 12.09
N PHE A 120 2.39 15.02 12.82
CA PHE A 120 2.73 14.13 13.93
C PHE A 120 2.16 12.73 13.69
N GLN A 121 2.96 11.72 14.00
CA GLN A 121 2.55 10.33 13.88
C GLN A 121 1.54 9.97 14.98
N CYS A 122 0.51 9.19 14.64
CA CYS A 122 -0.34 8.54 15.63
C CYS A 122 0.51 7.66 16.54
N LYS A 123 0.18 7.62 17.83
CA LYS A 123 0.93 6.86 18.83
C LYS A 123 0.55 5.38 18.88
N GLU A 124 -0.59 5.03 18.31
CA GLU A 124 -0.99 3.64 18.18
C GLU A 124 -0.01 2.90 17.28
N TYR A 125 0.58 1.83 17.81
CA TYR A 125 1.70 1.12 17.20
C TYR A 125 1.36 0.53 15.83
N ASN A 126 0.08 0.31 15.54
CA ASN A 126 -0.44 -0.27 14.31
C ASN A 126 -1.16 0.76 13.40
N CYS A 127 -1.18 2.05 13.76
CA CYS A 127 -1.90 3.05 12.98
C CYS A 127 -1.06 3.60 11.82
N GLY A 128 0.21 3.98 12.08
CA GLY A 128 1.13 4.48 11.03
C GLY A 128 0.74 5.82 10.38
N HIS A 129 -0.41 6.39 10.73
CA HIS A 129 -0.90 7.65 10.19
C HIS A 129 -0.18 8.87 10.76
N PHE A 130 -0.21 9.95 9.97
CA PHE A 130 0.31 11.25 10.35
C PHE A 130 -0.79 12.31 10.23
N TYR A 131 -0.72 13.34 11.07
CA TYR A 131 -1.72 14.41 11.05
C TYR A 131 -1.12 15.78 11.31
N HIS A 132 -1.60 16.79 10.57
CA HIS A 132 -1.43 18.18 11.00
C HIS A 132 -2.22 18.41 12.29
N PRO A 133 -1.68 19.13 13.29
CA PRO A 133 -2.37 19.44 14.55
C PRO A 133 -3.78 20.00 14.34
N LYS A 134 -3.92 20.95 13.40
CA LYS A 134 -5.18 21.58 13.02
C LYS A 134 -6.20 20.62 12.39
N CYS A 135 -5.72 19.61 11.67
CA CYS A 135 -6.59 18.64 10.99
C CYS A 135 -7.16 17.64 12.01
N ILE A 136 -6.30 17.05 12.84
CA ILE A 136 -6.73 16.08 13.86
C ILE A 136 -7.55 16.75 14.97
N SER A 137 -7.26 18.01 15.33
CA SER A 137 -8.03 18.73 16.36
C SER A 137 -9.50 18.91 15.96
N LYS A 138 -9.75 19.27 14.70
CA LYS A 138 -11.10 19.40 14.15
C LYS A 138 -11.82 18.07 14.01
N LEU A 139 -11.06 16.99 13.76
CA LEU A 139 -11.61 15.64 13.65
C LEU A 139 -12.04 15.10 15.03
N LEU A 140 -11.22 15.34 16.06
CA LEU A 140 -11.51 14.91 17.44
C LEU A 140 -12.61 15.73 18.11
N TYR A 141 -12.67 17.03 17.83
CA TYR A 141 -13.59 17.97 18.49
C TYR A 141 -14.50 18.69 17.50
N PRO A 142 -15.38 17.96 16.78
CA PRO A 142 -16.30 18.59 15.84
C PRO A 142 -17.28 19.49 16.60
N GLY A 143 -17.28 20.79 16.27
CA GLY A 143 -18.19 21.79 16.85
C GLY A 143 -17.67 22.48 18.12
N ASP A 144 -16.70 21.92 18.83
CA ASP A 144 -16.06 22.55 19.99
C ASP A 144 -14.76 23.26 19.56
N LYS A 145 -14.92 24.48 19.06
CA LYS A 145 -13.79 25.30 18.56
C LYS A 145 -12.76 25.58 19.65
N LEU A 146 -13.17 25.71 20.91
CA LEU A 146 -12.26 26.04 22.01
C LEU A 146 -11.37 24.84 22.33
N ARG A 147 -11.97 23.64 22.47
CA ARG A 147 -11.18 22.40 22.68
C ARG A 147 -10.31 22.07 21.49
N ALA A 148 -10.80 22.23 20.25
CA ALA A 148 -10.00 22.02 19.05
C ALA A 148 -8.78 22.96 18.99
N CYS A 149 -8.99 24.26 19.26
CA CYS A 149 -7.92 25.25 19.30
C CYS A 149 -6.90 24.95 20.41
N HIS A 150 -7.37 24.56 21.60
CA HIS A 150 -6.51 24.16 22.70
C HIS A 150 -5.67 22.93 22.34
N PHE A 151 -6.29 21.89 21.79
CA PHE A 151 -5.58 20.68 21.36
C PHE A 151 -4.52 20.97 20.29
N GLU A 152 -4.85 21.78 19.29
CA GLU A 152 -3.93 22.19 18.24
C GLU A 152 -2.67 22.86 18.81
N HIS A 153 -2.83 23.83 19.73
CA HIS A 153 -1.71 24.51 20.37
C HIS A 153 -0.86 23.56 21.21
N MET A 154 -1.50 22.68 21.98
CA MET A 154 -0.78 21.73 22.83
C MET A 154 0.09 20.79 22.00
N GLN A 155 -0.40 20.30 20.86
CA GLN A 155 0.37 19.43 19.96
C GLN A 155 1.54 20.15 19.25
N ALA A 156 1.51 21.47 19.15
CA ALA A 156 2.60 22.26 18.59
C ALA A 156 3.73 22.56 19.61
N LEU A 157 3.55 22.20 20.88
CA LEU A 157 4.57 22.41 21.91
C LEU A 157 5.63 21.31 21.87
N PRO A 158 6.93 21.66 21.93
CA PRO A 158 7.99 20.67 22.07
C PRO A 158 7.81 19.90 23.38
N ASN A 159 7.76 18.57 23.29
CA ASN A 159 7.61 17.60 24.39
C ASN A 159 6.18 17.36 24.93
N TYR A 160 5.12 17.92 24.32
CA TYR A 160 3.76 17.54 24.72
C TYR A 160 3.32 16.23 24.06
N ILE A 161 2.98 15.25 24.89
CA ILE A 161 2.51 13.92 24.47
C ILE A 161 1.03 13.82 24.93
N SER A 162 0.07 14.25 24.10
CA SER A 162 -1.36 14.09 24.42
C SER A 162 -1.78 12.61 24.50
N PRO A 163 -2.48 12.17 25.55
CA PRO A 163 -3.14 10.86 25.61
C PRO A 163 -4.37 10.73 24.70
N GLU A 164 -4.82 11.79 24.04
CA GLU A 164 -6.08 11.75 23.26
C GLU A 164 -5.85 11.32 21.80
N MET A 165 -4.61 11.04 21.40
CA MET A 165 -4.26 10.52 20.07
C MET A 165 -4.56 9.01 19.90
N PHE A 166 -5.12 8.36 20.92
CA PHE A 166 -5.31 6.89 21.02
C PHE A 166 -6.69 6.39 20.56
N ALA A 167 -7.61 7.27 20.19
CA ALA A 167 -8.99 6.88 19.86
C ALA A 167 -9.39 7.40 18.48
N GLN A 168 -9.10 6.60 17.44
CA GLN A 168 -9.88 6.52 16.20
C GLN A 168 -9.41 5.35 15.35
#